data_AF-A0A0D5C0F4-F1
#
_entry.id   AF-A0A0D5C0F4-F1
#
_cell.length_a   1.000
_cell.length_b   1.000
_cell.length_c   1.000
_cell.angle_alpha   90.00
_cell.angle_beta   90.00
_cell.angle_gamma   90.00
#
_symmetry.space_group_name_H-M   'P 1'
#
loop_
_entity.id
_entity.type
_entity.pdbx_description
1 polymer ?
#
loop_
_entity_poly.entity_id
_entity_poly.type
_entity_poly.pdbx_seq_one_letter_code
_entity_poly.pdbx_strand_id
1 'polypeptide(L)' 'MFKFPKKKNEVSIEVLIRFIWVSLLLAIIFAIPPLALFLGIYHFTGELIIGAVIGFGIHFVILAFSGRISKFITKIIS' A
#
# COMPACT_ATOMS: atom_id res chain seq x y z
N MET A 1 27.26 -32.25 18.34
CA MET A 1 27.56 -30.81 18.33
C MET A 1 26.65 -30.13 17.31
N PHE A 2 25.54 -29.54 17.75
CA PHE A 2 24.59 -28.86 16.85
C PHE A 2 25.23 -27.56 16.34
N LYS A 3 25.53 -27.51 15.03
CA LYS A 3 25.95 -26.27 14.37
C LYS A 3 24.70 -25.45 14.09
N PHE A 4 24.42 -24.46 14.93
CA PHE A 4 23.45 -23.43 14.61
C PHE A 4 23.99 -22.58 13.45
N PRO A 5 23.23 -22.38 12.36
CA PRO A 5 23.65 -21.46 11.31
C PRO A 5 23.69 -20.04 11.89
N LYS A 6 24.88 -19.41 11.85
CA LYS A 6 25.04 -17.99 12.15
C LYS A 6 24.20 -17.19 11.14
N LYS A 7 23.05 -16.67 11.57
CA LYS A 7 22.25 -15.73 10.78
C LYS A 7 22.99 -14.39 10.72
N LYS A 8 23.78 -14.18 9.66
CA LYS A 8 24.28 -12.85 9.30
C LYS A 8 23.28 -12.22 8.32
N ASN A 9 22.27 -11.54 8.85
CA ASN A 9 21.42 -10.67 8.04
C ASN A 9 22.00 -9.26 8.06
N GLU A 10 23.13 -9.06 7.39
CA GLU A 10 23.56 -7.71 7.00
C GLU A 10 22.69 -7.31 5.80
N VAL A 11 21.45 -6.91 6.07
CA VAL A 11 20.59 -6.31 5.03
C VAL A 11 21.24 -4.98 4.66
N SER A 12 21.62 -4.82 3.39
CA SER A 12 22.25 -3.56 2.98
C SER A 12 21.28 -2.40 3.19
N ILE A 13 21.81 -1.24 3.56
CA ILE A 13 21.05 0.00 3.71
C ILE A 13 20.25 0.30 2.42
N GLU A 14 20.79 -0.08 1.26
CA GLU A 14 20.09 0.09 -0.01
C GLU A 14 18.83 -0.78 -0.14
N VAL A 15 18.85 -2.03 0.33
CA VAL A 15 17.64 -2.88 0.36
C VAL A 15 16.59 -2.29 1.30
N LEU A 16 17.03 -1.74 2.45
CA LEU A 16 16.12 -1.08 3.39
C LEU A 16 15.47 0.16 2.78
N ILE A 17 16.25 1.02 2.11
CA ILE A 17 15.75 2.22 1.44
C ILE A 17 14.74 1.84 0.35
N ARG A 18 15.04 0.83 -0.47
CA ARG A 18 14.10 0.34 -1.50
C ARG A 18 12.79 -0.17 -0.89
N PHE A 19 12.87 -0.90 0.21
CA PHE A 19 11.68 -1.40 0.91
C PHE A 19 10.80 -0.26 1.44
N ILE A 20 11.41 0.77 2.03
CA ILE A 20 10.70 1.95 2.53
C ILE A 20 10.00 2.66 1.36
N TRP A 21 10.69 2.88 0.24
CA TRP A 21 10.12 3.53 -0.94
C TRP A 21 8.94 2.76 -1.54
N VAL A 22 9.08 1.45 -1.72
CA VAL A 22 8.00 0.61 -2.24
C VAL A 22 6.79 0.66 -1.29
N SER A 23 7.03 0.58 0.01
CA SER A 23 5.96 0.62 1.02
C SER A 23 5.23 1.96 1.04
N LEU A 24 5.97 3.06 0.90
CA LEU A 24 5.40 4.41 0.87
C LEU A 24 4.52 4.62 -0.37
N LEU A 25 5.00 4.23 -1.56
CA LEU A 25 4.20 4.32 -2.78
C LEU A 25 2.95 3.44 -2.72
N LEU A 26 3.08 2.25 -2.17
CA LEU A 26 1.96 1.34 -2.00
C LEU A 26 0.90 1.94 -1.07
N ALA A 27 1.32 2.55 0.04
CA ALA A 27 0.42 3.23 0.98
C ALA A 27 -0.32 4.40 0.33
N ILE A 28 0.39 5.21 -0.46
CA ILE A 28 -0.20 6.33 -1.21
C ILE A 28 -1.28 5.83 -2.19
N ILE A 29 -1.00 4.77 -2.95
CA ILE A 29 -1.94 4.18 -3.89
C ILE A 29 -3.17 3.59 -3.18
N PHE A 30 -3.01 3.10 -1.95
CA PHE A 30 -4.15 2.58 -1.18
C PHE A 30 -4.97 3.69 -0.52
N ALA A 31 -4.35 4.82 -0.18
CA ALA A 31 -5.03 5.88 0.56
C ALA A 31 -5.68 6.92 -0.36
N ILE A 32 -4.97 7.42 -1.38
CA ILE A 32 -5.41 8.58 -2.15
C ILE A 32 -6.68 8.31 -2.96
N PRO A 33 -6.80 7.24 -3.77
CA PRO A 33 -7.98 7.03 -4.59
C PRO A 33 -9.27 6.82 -3.78
N PRO A 34 -9.28 5.95 -2.73
CA PRO A 34 -10.44 5.82 -1.84
C PRO A 34 -10.82 7.11 -1.13
N LEU A 35 -9.83 7.87 -0.67
CA LEU A 35 -10.07 9.13 0.02
C LEU A 35 -10.65 10.18 -0.92
N ALA A 36 -10.10 10.31 -2.13
CA ALA A 36 -10.61 11.22 -3.15
C ALA A 36 -12.07 10.89 -3.51
N LEU A 37 -12.40 9.60 -3.61
CA LEU A 37 -13.76 9.17 -3.90
C LEU A 37 -14.72 9.45 -2.73
N PHE A 38 -14.30 9.15 -1.50
CA PHE A 38 -15.06 9.46 -0.28
C PHE A 38 -15.39 10.95 -0.22
N LEU A 39 -14.37 11.81 -0.34
CA LEU A 39 -14.52 13.25 -0.29
C LEU A 39 -15.37 13.77 -1.46
N GLY A 40 -15.16 13.25 -2.67
CA GLY A 40 -15.95 13.61 -3.83
C GLY A 40 -17.44 13.35 -3.60
N ILE A 41 -17.80 12.13 -3.19
CA ILE A 41 -19.20 11.76 -2.92
C ILE A 41 -19.77 12.66 -1.82
N TYR A 42 -19.04 12.85 -0.72
CA TYR A 42 -19.49 13.69 0.39
C TYR A 42 -19.72 15.14 -0.06
N HIS A 43 -18.80 15.73 -0.84
CA HIS A 43 -18.93 17.11 -1.32
C HIS A 43 -20.08 17.31 -2.31
N PHE A 44 -20.39 16.33 -3.18
CA PHE A 44 -21.46 16.46 -4.18
C PHE A 44 -22.84 16.07 -3.66
N THR A 45 -22.93 15.14 -2.70
CA THR A 45 -24.22 14.58 -2.23
C THR A 45 -24.59 15.03 -0.81
N GLY A 46 -23.61 15.45 0.00
CA GLY A 46 -23.78 15.67 1.44
C GLY A 46 -23.90 14.38 2.26
N GLU A 47 -23.94 13.21 1.63
CA GLU A 47 -24.22 11.92 2.26
C GLU A 47 -22.95 11.22 2.74
N LEU A 48 -22.60 11.45 4.01
CA LEU A 48 -21.39 10.90 4.63
C LEU A 48 -21.38 9.37 4.64
N ILE A 49 -22.52 8.74 4.91
CA ILE A 49 -22.62 7.26 5.00
C ILE A 49 -22.35 6.63 3.62
N ILE A 50 -22.95 7.18 2.57
CA ILE A 50 -22.78 6.67 1.20
C ILE A 50 -21.34 6.84 0.76
N GLY A 51 -20.76 8.02 0.99
CA GLY A 51 -19.34 8.26 0.73
C GLY A 51 -18.45 7.27 1.47
N ALA A 52 -18.71 7.04 2.77
CA ALA A 52 -17.94 6.12 3.59
C ALA A 52 -18.01 4.69 3.06
N VAL A 53 -19.20 4.16 2.82
CA VAL A 53 -19.38 2.78 2.31
C VAL A 53 -18.66 2.59 0.99
N ILE A 54 -18.80 3.52 0.05
CA ILE A 54 -18.19 3.40 -1.28
C ILE A 54 -16.66 3.59 -1.19
N GLY A 55 -16.17 4.64 -0.52
CA GLY A 55 -14.75 4.91 -0.38
C GLY A 55 -14.02 3.77 0.33
N PHE A 56 -14.55 3.30 1.46
CA PHE A 56 -13.97 2.19 2.21
C PHE A 56 -14.08 0.86 1.45
N GLY A 57 -15.17 0.64 0.71
CA GLY A 57 -15.32 -0.50 -0.20
C GLY A 57 -14.23 -0.53 -1.27
N ILE A 58 -13.97 0.61 -1.93
CA ILE A 58 -12.89 0.72 -2.92
C ILE A 58 -11.52 0.46 -2.29
N HIS A 59 -11.28 0.94 -1.06
CA HIS A 59 -10.03 0.66 -0.34
C HIS A 59 -9.75 -0.85 -0.25
N PHE A 60 -10.75 -1.64 0.15
CA PHE A 60 -10.61 -3.10 0.23
C PHE A 60 -10.42 -3.77 -1.14
N VAL A 61 -11.09 -3.27 -2.18
CA VAL A 61 -10.89 -3.77 -3.55
C VAL A 61 -9.43 -3.54 -3.98
N ILE A 62 -8.89 -2.35 -3.75
CA ILE A 62 -7.49 -2.03 -4.07
C ILE A 62 -6.52 -2.90 -3.24
N LEU A 63 -6.81 -3.11 -1.94
CA LEU A 63 -6.03 -4.00 -1.08
C LEU A 63 -6.01 -5.44 -1.59
N ALA A 64 -7.10 -5.94 -2.17
CA ALA A 64 -7.13 -7.29 -2.77
C ALA A 64 -6.12 -7.43 -3.94
N PHE A 65 -5.78 -6.33 -4.61
CA PHE A 65 -4.77 -6.29 -5.66
C PHE A 65 -3.37 -5.87 -5.17
N SER A 66 -3.18 -5.70 -3.86
CA SER A 66 -1.93 -5.23 -3.25
C SER A 66 -0.68 -5.97 -3.73
N GLY A 67 -0.73 -7.30 -3.84
CA GLY A 67 0.39 -8.11 -4.31
C GLY A 67 0.78 -7.84 -5.77
N ARG A 68 -0.19 -7.53 -6.64
CA ARG A 68 0.08 -7.15 -8.03
C ARG A 68 0.68 -5.74 -8.10
N ILE A 69 0.13 -4.82 -7.32
CA ILE A 69 0.57 -3.42 -7.25
C ILE A 69 2.00 -3.34 -6.70
N SER A 70 2.30 -4.07 -5.62
CA SER A 70 3.64 -4.14 -5.04
C SER A 70 4.67 -4.66 -6.05
N LYS A 71 4.38 -5.76 -6.77
CA LYS A 71 5.26 -6.27 -7.83
C LYS A 71 5.51 -5.26 -8.93
N PHE A 72 4.48 -4.52 -9.35
CA PHE A 72 4.59 -3.47 -10.35
C PHE A 72 5.51 -2.33 -9.89
N ILE A 73 5.31 -1.83 -8.66
CA ILE A 73 6.15 -0.78 -8.07
C ILE A 73 7.60 -1.24 -7.92
N THR A 74 7.82 -2.46 -7.41
CA THR A 74 9.17 -3.03 -7.28
C THR A 74 9.87 -3.14 -8.63
N LYS A 75 9.14 -3.48 -9.71
CA LYS A 75 9.73 -3.52 -11.06
C LYS A 75 10.17 -2.14 -11.58
N ILE A 76 9.49 -1.06 -11.17
CA ILE A 76 9.85 0.31 -11.56
C ILE A 76 11.04 0.83 -10.76
N ILE A 77 11.10 0.49 -9.47
CA ILE A 77 12.16 0.93 -8.55
C ILE A 77 13.44 0.09 -8.69
N SER A 78 13.32 -1.18 -9.12
CA SER A 78 14.45 -2.10 -9.27
C SER A 78 15.31 -1.78 -10.47
#